data_AF-A0A8W7P258-F1
#
_entry.id   AF-A0A8W7P258-F1
#
_cell.length_a   1.000
_cell.length_b   1.000
_cell.length_c   1.000
_cell.angle_alpha   90.00
_cell.angle_beta   90.00
_cell.angle_gamma   90.00
#
_symmetry.space_group_name_H-M   'P 1'
#
loop_
_entity.id
_entity.type
_entity.pdbx_description
1 polymer ?
#
loop_
_entity_poly.entity_id
_entity_poly.type
_entity_poly.pdbx_seq_one_letter_code
_entity_poly.pdbx_strand_id
1 'polypeptide(L)'
;MIAPLAVVMFVVIGLLHVGAGHSNDFDAIKGCKQYNTVMGYNDPLEYIPTSSLNNTVDHGEFKYYKIGVQGTTYGFIRLSNHVYPYDQELSEIVLGSNNNTRSSARTQYRNSANEYKNTDLARVMSPNLLSPFRPVMLKLKVWVNGKKEVFHDGEHYPFLSYVDTTKVVPLYMAFTKVIDNLVFFYDCPMDVIEIVLGGWTNTQSAGRRQHRSASNNNTNLALAEVQTPQLLSANRPTVFLVELFHDGTIQVRIEGQDYPFLLFNDAKKTPFNYMAFTKWNNDVVYFYDCPVNTNATICYEGGKMQVN
;
A
#
# COMPACT_ATOMS: atom_id res chain seq x y z
N MET A 1 15.67 53.98 53.46
CA MET A 1 15.76 53.95 51.99
C MET A 1 15.78 52.49 51.57
N ILE A 2 14.70 51.99 50.99
CA ILE A 2 14.56 50.61 50.52
C ILE A 2 14.71 50.67 49.00
N ALA A 3 15.73 50.02 48.44
CA ALA A 3 15.92 49.93 46.99
C ALA A 3 14.99 48.84 46.43
N PRO A 4 14.35 49.03 45.26
CA PRO A 4 13.45 48.04 44.70
C PRO A 4 14.25 46.90 44.04
N LEU A 5 13.85 45.67 44.34
CA LEU A 5 14.37 44.46 43.70
C LEU A 5 13.75 44.37 42.29
N ALA A 6 14.57 44.49 41.25
CA ALA A 6 14.12 44.29 39.87
C ALA A 6 13.93 42.78 39.61
N VAL A 7 12.69 42.36 39.37
CA VAL A 7 12.36 41.00 38.92
C VAL A 7 12.54 40.93 37.41
N VAL A 8 13.57 40.22 36.97
CA VAL A 8 13.78 39.91 35.55
C VAL A 8 12.94 38.70 35.19
N MET A 9 11.85 38.90 34.43
CA MET A 9 11.11 37.79 33.81
C MET A 9 11.86 37.28 32.58
N PHE A 10 12.40 36.07 32.66
CA PHE A 10 12.87 35.33 31.49
C PHE A 10 11.67 34.76 30.73
N VAL A 11 11.29 35.41 29.62
CA VAL A 11 10.36 34.82 28.65
C VAL A 11 11.15 33.80 27.84
N VAL A 12 10.97 32.52 28.16
CA VAL A 12 11.48 31.41 27.34
C VAL A 12 10.60 31.33 26.09
N ILE A 13 11.05 31.94 25.00
CA ILE A 13 10.45 31.74 23.68
C ILE A 13 10.85 30.34 23.23
N GLY A 14 9.98 29.35 23.50
CA GLY A 14 10.12 28.02 22.92
C GLY A 14 10.05 28.14 21.40
N LEU A 15 11.14 27.81 20.72
CA LEU A 15 11.17 27.57 19.28
C LEU A 15 10.26 26.38 18.98
N LEU A 16 8.98 26.66 18.72
CA LEU A 16 8.10 25.72 18.04
C LEU A 16 8.64 25.56 16.62
N HIS A 17 9.48 24.55 16.43
CA HIS A 17 9.74 24.00 15.10
C HIS A 17 8.44 23.33 14.63
N VAL A 18 7.54 24.14 14.07
CA VAL A 18 6.49 23.63 13.18
C VAL A 18 7.21 23.25 11.90
N GLY A 19 7.73 22.02 11.85
CA GLY A 19 8.19 21.44 10.61
C GLY A 19 6.98 21.37 9.69
N ALA A 20 6.91 22.26 8.70
CA ALA A 20 6.01 22.09 7.58
C ALA A 20 6.39 20.77 6.91
N GLY A 21 5.62 19.71 7.16
CA GLY A 21 5.78 18.43 6.51
C GLY A 21 5.42 18.58 5.03
N HIS A 22 6.35 19.04 4.21
CA HIS A 22 6.21 18.99 2.77
C HIS A 22 6.28 17.52 2.35
N SER A 23 5.12 16.92 2.10
CA SER A 23 5.01 15.60 1.49
C SER A 23 5.56 15.68 0.07
N ASN A 24 6.70 15.06 -0.19
CA ASN A 24 7.28 14.97 -1.52
C ASN A 24 6.63 13.79 -2.26
N ASP A 25 5.99 14.04 -3.41
CA ASP A 25 5.33 12.98 -4.18
C ASP A 25 6.32 11.88 -4.65
N PHE A 26 7.61 12.20 -4.72
CA PHE A 26 8.66 11.23 -5.02
C PHE A 26 9.07 10.37 -3.81
N ASP A 27 8.65 10.70 -2.59
CA ASP A 27 8.84 9.78 -1.45
C ASP A 27 8.00 8.51 -1.64
N ALA A 28 6.90 8.58 -2.39
CA ALA A 28 6.03 7.44 -2.68
C ALA A 28 6.70 6.37 -3.56
N ILE A 29 7.73 6.74 -4.34
CA ILE A 29 8.52 5.82 -5.17
C ILE A 29 9.82 5.38 -4.50
N LYS A 30 10.06 5.75 -3.25
CA LYS A 30 11.30 5.43 -2.53
C LYS A 30 11.45 3.91 -2.42
N GLY A 31 12.57 3.40 -2.94
CA GLY A 31 12.90 1.98 -2.94
C GLY A 31 12.29 1.18 -4.09
N CYS A 32 11.52 1.80 -4.99
CA CYS A 32 11.12 1.18 -6.24
C CYS A 32 12.32 1.01 -7.19
N LYS A 33 12.26 -0.01 -8.05
CA LYS A 33 13.06 -0.07 -9.28
C LYS A 33 12.50 0.93 -10.29
N GLN A 34 13.37 1.49 -11.15
CA GLN A 34 12.98 2.43 -12.19
C GLN A 34 13.19 1.82 -13.58
N TYR A 35 12.23 2.03 -14.48
CA TYR A 35 12.32 1.67 -15.90
C TYR A 35 11.95 2.89 -16.76
N ASN A 36 12.90 3.35 -17.56
CA ASN A 36 12.67 4.43 -18.51
C ASN A 36 12.21 3.83 -19.84
N THR A 37 11.05 4.25 -20.36
CA THR A 37 10.55 3.71 -21.63
C THR A 37 11.36 4.25 -22.80
N VAL A 38 12.41 3.55 -23.18
CA VAL A 38 13.17 3.82 -24.42
C VAL A 38 12.43 3.24 -25.62
N MET A 39 11.92 2.03 -25.48
CA MET A 39 11.19 1.29 -26.51
C MET A 39 9.71 1.70 -26.57
N GLY A 40 9.19 1.80 -27.78
CA GLY A 40 7.80 2.12 -28.10
C GLY A 40 6.90 0.90 -28.25
N TYR A 41 5.62 1.16 -28.47
CA TYR A 41 4.54 0.17 -28.42
C TYR A 41 4.78 -1.08 -29.29
N ASN A 42 5.44 -0.90 -30.44
CA ASN A 42 5.68 -1.95 -31.43
C ASN A 42 7.09 -2.55 -31.35
N ASP A 43 7.94 -2.04 -30.47
CA ASP A 43 9.34 -2.44 -30.38
C ASP A 43 9.48 -3.74 -29.54
N PRO A 44 10.60 -4.47 -29.69
CA PRO A 44 10.90 -5.62 -28.84
C PRO A 44 11.17 -5.17 -27.41
N LEU A 45 10.17 -5.35 -26.54
CA LEU A 45 10.23 -4.94 -25.14
C LEU A 45 11.06 -5.89 -24.29
N GLU A 46 11.66 -5.36 -23.23
CA GLU A 46 12.21 -6.17 -22.14
C GLU A 46 11.07 -6.68 -21.24
N TYR A 47 10.92 -7.99 -21.17
CA TYR A 47 9.97 -8.66 -20.30
C TYR A 47 10.66 -9.11 -19.01
N ILE A 48 10.31 -8.45 -17.92
CA ILE A 48 10.85 -8.67 -16.58
C ILE A 48 10.15 -9.89 -15.97
N PRO A 49 10.86 -10.93 -15.52
CA PRO A 49 10.25 -12.06 -14.82
C PRO A 49 9.61 -11.59 -13.51
N THR A 50 8.32 -11.88 -13.29
CA THR A 50 7.62 -11.52 -12.05
C THR A 50 8.19 -12.24 -10.83
N SER A 51 8.83 -13.40 -11.02
CA SER A 51 9.58 -14.11 -9.98
C SER A 51 10.84 -13.38 -9.50
N SER A 52 11.35 -12.40 -10.26
CA SER A 52 12.53 -11.60 -9.90
C SER A 52 12.18 -10.36 -9.06
N LEU A 53 10.88 -10.13 -8.82
CA LEU A 53 10.38 -8.97 -8.08
C LEU A 53 10.42 -9.25 -6.58
N ASN A 54 11.09 -8.36 -5.84
CA ASN A 54 11.29 -8.53 -4.41
C ASN A 54 10.12 -8.01 -3.57
N ASN A 55 9.23 -7.17 -4.08
CA ASN A 55 8.20 -6.48 -3.29
C ASN A 55 6.77 -6.86 -3.70
N THR A 56 6.63 -8.00 -4.38
CA THR A 56 5.33 -8.59 -4.72
C THR A 56 4.71 -9.22 -3.48
N VAL A 57 3.44 -8.93 -3.21
CA VAL A 57 2.68 -9.60 -2.16
C VAL A 57 1.89 -10.75 -2.79
N ASP A 58 2.14 -11.97 -2.34
CA ASP A 58 1.49 -13.19 -2.85
C ASP A 58 0.55 -13.78 -1.78
N HIS A 59 -0.74 -13.86 -2.09
CA HIS A 59 -1.77 -14.46 -1.24
C HIS A 59 -2.23 -15.84 -1.75
N GLY A 60 -1.53 -16.43 -2.72
CA GLY A 60 -1.92 -17.68 -3.36
C GLY A 60 -3.03 -17.51 -4.41
N GLU A 61 -4.18 -16.95 -4.03
CA GLU A 61 -5.30 -16.70 -4.95
C GLU A 61 -5.11 -15.46 -5.83
N PHE A 62 -4.28 -14.51 -5.37
CA PHE A 62 -3.94 -13.30 -6.10
C PHE A 62 -2.59 -12.76 -5.67
N LYS A 63 -2.01 -11.92 -6.54
CA LYS A 63 -0.78 -11.16 -6.27
C LYS A 63 -1.04 -9.66 -6.37
N TYR A 64 -0.33 -8.87 -5.58
CA TYR A 64 -0.28 -7.42 -5.72
C TYR A 64 1.08 -6.97 -6.25
N TYR A 65 1.04 -6.03 -7.19
CA TYR A 65 2.19 -5.28 -7.68
C TYR A 65 1.93 -3.78 -7.46
N LYS A 66 2.86 -3.08 -6.82
CA LYS A 66 2.79 -1.62 -6.66
C LYS A 66 3.66 -0.98 -7.72
N ILE A 67 3.05 -0.09 -8.50
CA ILE A 67 3.63 0.49 -9.71
C ILE A 67 3.37 1.99 -9.72
N GLY A 68 4.42 2.80 -9.80
CA GLY A 68 4.35 4.22 -10.10
C GLY A 68 4.49 4.48 -11.59
N VAL A 69 3.78 5.47 -12.12
CA VAL A 69 3.92 5.91 -13.52
C VAL A 69 4.04 7.43 -13.57
N GLN A 70 5.09 7.93 -14.21
CA GLN A 70 5.29 9.36 -14.44
C GLN A 70 5.40 9.65 -15.93
N GLY A 71 4.63 10.63 -16.40
CA GLY A 71 4.60 11.13 -17.77
C GLY A 71 3.20 11.62 -18.14
N THR A 72 2.97 11.94 -19.41
CA THR A 72 1.77 12.71 -19.82
C THR A 72 0.62 11.83 -20.30
N THR A 73 0.87 10.84 -21.17
CA THR A 73 -0.18 10.01 -21.77
C THR A 73 0.33 8.61 -22.15
N TYR A 74 -0.59 7.68 -22.41
CA TYR A 74 -0.34 6.39 -23.08
C TYR A 74 0.74 5.51 -22.44
N GLY A 75 0.58 5.20 -21.15
CA GLY A 75 1.38 4.15 -20.48
C GLY A 75 0.77 2.77 -20.67
N PHE A 76 1.61 1.78 -20.92
CA PHE A 76 1.17 0.40 -21.13
C PHE A 76 1.91 -0.54 -20.18
N ILE A 77 1.14 -1.41 -19.52
CA ILE A 77 1.65 -2.53 -18.73
C ILE A 77 1.20 -3.80 -19.42
N ARG A 78 2.15 -4.61 -19.90
CA ARG A 78 1.91 -5.91 -20.53
C ARG A 78 2.20 -7.03 -19.54
N LEU A 79 1.32 -8.01 -19.50
CA LEU A 79 1.37 -9.17 -18.63
C LEU A 79 1.33 -10.43 -19.49
N SER A 80 2.38 -11.24 -19.45
CA SER A 80 2.50 -12.44 -20.28
C SER A 80 2.99 -13.64 -19.47
N ASN A 81 2.71 -14.84 -19.95
CA ASN A 81 3.34 -16.09 -19.51
C ASN A 81 4.62 -16.44 -20.30
N HIS A 82 4.96 -15.65 -21.33
CA HIS A 82 6.16 -15.84 -22.17
C HIS A 82 7.03 -14.59 -22.18
N VAL A 83 8.35 -14.77 -22.26
CA VAL A 83 9.32 -13.66 -22.37
C VAL A 83 9.27 -12.96 -23.73
N TYR A 84 8.93 -13.68 -24.80
CA TYR A 84 8.72 -13.15 -26.15
C TYR A 84 7.35 -13.61 -26.67
N PRO A 85 6.27 -12.88 -26.38
CA PRO A 85 4.91 -13.34 -26.65
C PRO A 85 4.47 -13.15 -28.11
N TYR A 86 5.37 -13.37 -29.07
CA TYR A 86 4.98 -13.43 -30.48
C TYR A 86 4.11 -14.67 -30.71
N ASP A 87 3.06 -14.50 -31.50
CA ASP A 87 2.06 -15.51 -31.81
C ASP A 87 1.32 -16.03 -30.55
N GLN A 88 1.27 -15.22 -29.49
CA GLN A 88 0.58 -15.49 -28.23
C GLN A 88 -0.29 -14.29 -27.84
N GLU A 89 -1.35 -14.53 -27.06
CA GLU A 89 -2.11 -13.46 -26.42
C GLU A 89 -1.48 -13.08 -25.07
N LEU A 90 -1.51 -11.78 -24.77
CA LEU A 90 -1.13 -11.23 -23.47
C LEU A 90 -2.20 -10.27 -22.97
N SER A 91 -2.22 -10.01 -21.66
CA SER A 91 -3.07 -8.97 -21.08
C SER A 91 -2.33 -7.64 -21.10
N GLU A 92 -2.99 -6.58 -21.57
CA GLU A 92 -2.45 -5.23 -21.62
C GLU A 92 -3.36 -4.25 -20.88
N ILE A 93 -2.76 -3.44 -20.01
CA ILE A 93 -3.41 -2.34 -19.31
C ILE A 93 -2.89 -1.04 -19.92
N VAL A 94 -3.81 -0.17 -20.31
CA VAL A 94 -3.54 1.15 -20.89
C VAL A 94 -3.93 2.23 -19.88
N LEU A 95 -2.99 3.11 -19.57
CA LEU A 95 -3.13 4.21 -18.62
C LEU A 95 -3.03 5.54 -19.37
N GLY A 96 -3.97 6.45 -19.09
CA GLY A 96 -3.93 7.81 -19.64
C GLY A 96 -4.04 7.89 -21.17
N SER A 97 -4.85 7.02 -21.77
CA SER A 97 -5.23 7.08 -23.19
C SER A 97 -6.19 8.25 -23.49
N ASN A 98 -6.40 8.53 -24.78
CA ASN A 98 -7.29 9.60 -25.25
C ASN A 98 -6.97 10.95 -24.59
N ASN A 99 -5.71 11.37 -24.69
CA ASN A 99 -5.20 12.59 -24.05
C ASN A 99 -5.40 12.58 -22.52
N ASN A 100 -5.00 11.48 -21.88
CA ASN A 100 -5.11 11.28 -20.43
C ASN A 100 -6.54 11.35 -19.87
N THR A 101 -7.54 10.95 -20.65
CA THR A 101 -8.95 10.95 -20.21
C THR A 101 -9.50 9.56 -19.90
N ARG A 102 -8.82 8.50 -20.35
CA ARG A 102 -9.32 7.12 -20.27
C ARG A 102 -8.23 6.13 -19.92
N SER A 103 -8.63 5.05 -19.28
CA SER A 103 -7.82 3.85 -19.12
C SER A 103 -8.59 2.65 -19.65
N SER A 104 -7.87 1.63 -20.12
CA SER A 104 -8.49 0.42 -20.65
C SER A 104 -7.70 -0.82 -20.30
N ALA A 105 -8.39 -1.95 -20.34
CA ALA A 105 -7.77 -3.26 -20.30
C ALA A 105 -8.14 -4.00 -21.58
N ARG A 106 -7.20 -4.76 -22.14
CA ARG A 106 -7.38 -5.48 -23.39
C ARG A 106 -6.52 -6.73 -23.47
N THR A 107 -6.91 -7.68 -24.32
CA THR A 107 -5.94 -8.66 -24.82
C THR A 107 -5.19 -8.07 -26.00
N GLN A 108 -3.89 -8.34 -26.06
CA GLN A 108 -3.03 -7.96 -27.17
C GLN A 108 -2.42 -9.22 -27.76
N TYR A 109 -2.45 -9.31 -29.09
CA TYR A 109 -1.80 -10.34 -29.88
C TYR A 109 -0.85 -9.66 -30.86
N ARG A 110 0.32 -10.23 -31.08
CA ARG A 110 1.24 -9.82 -32.15
C ARG A 110 1.86 -11.05 -32.78
N ASN A 111 1.84 -11.15 -34.10
CA ASN A 111 2.54 -12.22 -34.80
C ASN A 111 4.01 -11.89 -35.05
N SER A 112 4.77 -12.89 -35.47
CA SER A 112 6.18 -12.75 -35.86
C SER A 112 6.42 -11.78 -37.04
N ALA A 113 5.39 -11.46 -37.83
CA ALA A 113 5.43 -10.44 -38.88
C ALA A 113 5.12 -9.01 -38.38
N ASN A 114 5.01 -8.81 -37.06
CA ASN A 114 4.65 -7.54 -36.39
C ASN A 114 3.22 -7.03 -36.64
N GLU A 115 2.35 -7.82 -37.24
CA GLU A 115 0.92 -7.53 -37.27
C GLU A 115 0.34 -7.76 -35.88
N TYR A 116 -0.53 -6.85 -35.42
CA TYR A 116 -1.08 -6.91 -34.08
C TYR A 116 -2.59 -6.73 -34.06
N LYS A 117 -3.23 -7.31 -33.05
CA LYS A 117 -4.65 -7.16 -32.76
C LYS A 117 -4.83 -6.84 -31.28
N ASN A 118 -5.64 -5.83 -31.01
CA ASN A 118 -6.03 -5.43 -29.66
C ASN A 118 -7.53 -5.66 -29.48
N THR A 119 -7.92 -6.40 -28.45
CA THR A 119 -9.32 -6.68 -28.13
C THR A 119 -9.64 -6.10 -26.76
N ASP A 120 -10.38 -5.00 -26.72
CA ASP A 120 -10.71 -4.31 -25.45
C ASP A 120 -11.67 -5.15 -24.60
N LEU A 121 -11.30 -5.32 -23.32
CA LEU A 121 -12.07 -6.05 -22.31
C LEU A 121 -12.82 -5.10 -21.36
N ALA A 122 -12.21 -3.95 -21.06
CA ALA A 122 -12.82 -2.91 -20.23
C ALA A 122 -12.27 -1.53 -20.59
N ARG A 123 -13.08 -0.49 -20.39
CA ARG A 123 -12.67 0.91 -20.51
C ARG A 123 -13.32 1.72 -19.41
N VAL A 124 -12.58 2.69 -18.88
CA VAL A 124 -13.06 3.60 -17.84
C VAL A 124 -12.60 5.03 -18.10
N MET A 125 -13.39 6.00 -17.65
CA MET A 125 -12.96 7.39 -17.59
C MET A 125 -11.96 7.56 -16.44
N SER A 126 -10.78 8.10 -16.75
CA SER A 126 -9.71 8.35 -15.78
C SER A 126 -9.02 9.68 -16.13
N PRO A 127 -9.73 10.81 -16.01
CA PRO A 127 -9.21 12.11 -16.41
C PRO A 127 -8.01 12.51 -15.55
N ASN A 128 -6.96 13.00 -16.21
CA ASN A 128 -5.74 13.49 -15.59
C ASN A 128 -5.02 12.44 -14.71
N LEU A 129 -5.10 11.16 -15.08
CA LEU A 129 -4.48 10.08 -14.33
C LEU A 129 -2.95 10.21 -14.27
N LEU A 130 -2.32 10.44 -15.42
CA LEU A 130 -0.87 10.57 -15.52
C LEU A 130 -0.42 12.03 -15.35
N SER A 131 0.78 12.24 -14.80
CA SER A 131 1.39 13.56 -14.66
C SER A 131 2.88 13.52 -15.01
N PRO A 132 3.41 14.50 -15.76
CA PRO A 132 4.84 14.60 -16.03
C PRO A 132 5.64 15.01 -14.79
N PHE A 133 4.98 15.58 -13.77
CA PHE A 133 5.66 16.18 -12.61
C PHE A 133 5.61 15.30 -11.36
N ARG A 134 4.67 14.35 -11.31
CA ARG A 134 4.40 13.53 -10.12
C ARG A 134 4.05 12.11 -10.54
N PRO A 135 4.70 11.07 -9.99
CA PRO A 135 4.32 9.70 -10.29
C PRO A 135 2.94 9.40 -9.71
N VAL A 136 2.03 8.85 -10.52
CA VAL A 136 0.81 8.25 -9.98
C VAL A 136 1.14 6.85 -9.48
N MET A 137 0.88 6.60 -8.20
CA MET A 137 1.06 5.29 -7.60
C MET A 137 -0.20 4.46 -7.77
N LEU A 138 -0.02 3.24 -8.27
CA LEU A 138 -1.07 2.28 -8.57
C LEU A 138 -0.77 0.96 -7.87
N LYS A 139 -1.84 0.25 -7.52
CA LYS A 139 -1.79 -1.13 -7.07
C LYS A 139 -2.50 -2.00 -8.11
N LEU A 140 -1.79 -2.96 -8.66
CA LEU A 140 -2.31 -3.95 -9.60
C LEU A 140 -2.53 -5.27 -8.85
N LYS A 141 -3.78 -5.70 -8.74
CA LYS A 141 -4.18 -7.00 -8.19
C LYS A 141 -4.43 -7.97 -9.33
N VAL A 142 -3.73 -9.10 -9.35
CA VAL A 142 -3.89 -10.14 -10.38
C VAL A 142 -4.30 -11.44 -9.73
N TRP A 143 -5.49 -11.93 -10.08
CA TRP A 143 -6.07 -13.17 -9.56
C TRP A 143 -5.70 -14.36 -10.44
N VAL A 144 -5.58 -15.54 -9.83
CA VAL A 144 -5.33 -16.81 -10.55
C VAL A 144 -6.48 -17.20 -11.48
N ASN A 145 -7.70 -16.70 -11.23
CA ASN A 145 -8.88 -16.99 -12.04
C ASN A 145 -9.00 -16.11 -13.31
N GLY A 146 -8.01 -15.25 -13.57
CA GLY A 146 -7.99 -14.37 -14.73
C GLY A 146 -8.56 -12.97 -14.49
N LYS A 147 -9.12 -12.67 -13.29
CA LYS A 147 -9.52 -11.31 -12.91
C LYS A 147 -8.28 -10.43 -12.65
N LYS A 148 -8.33 -9.17 -13.08
CA LYS A 148 -7.31 -8.16 -12.81
C LYS A 148 -7.98 -6.84 -12.41
N GLU A 149 -7.39 -6.15 -11.44
CA GLU A 149 -7.93 -4.92 -10.86
C GLU A 149 -6.81 -3.90 -10.64
N VAL A 150 -7.07 -2.64 -11.02
CA VAL A 150 -6.15 -1.52 -10.87
C VAL A 150 -6.78 -0.49 -9.94
N PHE A 151 -6.04 -0.14 -8.90
CA PHE A 151 -6.43 0.82 -7.87
C PHE A 151 -5.44 1.98 -7.92
N HIS A 152 -5.90 3.18 -7.57
CA HIS A 152 -4.97 4.16 -7.02
C HIS A 152 -4.38 3.60 -5.72
N ASP A 153 -3.09 3.84 -5.48
CA ASP A 153 -2.49 3.41 -4.23
C ASP A 153 -3.16 4.13 -3.04
N GLY A 154 -3.45 3.39 -1.97
CA GLY A 154 -4.28 3.87 -0.87
C GLY A 154 -5.79 3.64 -1.03
N GLU A 155 -6.30 3.51 -2.26
CA GLU A 155 -7.73 3.37 -2.51
C GLU A 155 -8.26 1.94 -2.33
N HIS A 156 -9.55 1.87 -1.98
CA HIS A 156 -10.26 0.61 -1.68
C HIS A 156 -10.95 0.02 -2.91
N TYR A 157 -11.40 0.86 -3.84
CA TYR A 157 -12.14 0.45 -5.03
C TYR A 157 -11.26 0.57 -6.27
N PRO A 158 -11.27 -0.44 -7.16
CA PRO A 158 -10.51 -0.34 -8.40
C PRO A 158 -11.20 0.65 -9.33
N PHE A 159 -10.43 1.53 -9.96
CA PHE A 159 -10.97 2.34 -11.04
C PHE A 159 -11.06 1.52 -12.33
N LEU A 160 -10.28 0.45 -12.47
CA LEU A 160 -10.33 -0.48 -13.61
C LEU A 160 -10.37 -1.93 -13.11
N SER A 161 -11.41 -2.68 -13.48
CA SER A 161 -11.58 -4.09 -13.14
C SER A 161 -12.02 -4.85 -14.38
N TYR A 162 -11.42 -6.01 -14.65
CA TYR A 162 -11.74 -6.83 -15.82
C TYR A 162 -11.41 -8.30 -15.59
N VAL A 163 -12.04 -9.17 -16.37
CA VAL A 163 -11.71 -10.60 -16.43
C VAL A 163 -11.12 -10.89 -17.80
N ASP A 164 -9.90 -11.38 -17.79
CA ASP A 164 -9.22 -11.87 -18.97
C ASP A 164 -9.48 -13.38 -19.10
N THR A 165 -10.34 -13.73 -20.07
CA THR A 165 -10.84 -15.09 -20.31
C THR A 165 -9.76 -16.05 -20.79
N THR A 166 -8.64 -15.53 -21.32
CA THR A 166 -7.46 -16.32 -21.67
C THR A 166 -6.76 -16.87 -20.42
N LYS A 167 -7.05 -16.29 -19.24
CA LYS A 167 -6.48 -16.65 -17.94
C LYS A 167 -4.95 -16.66 -17.95
N VAL A 168 -4.34 -15.75 -18.70
CA VAL A 168 -2.87 -15.58 -18.70
C VAL A 168 -2.40 -15.37 -17.27
N VAL A 169 -1.56 -16.31 -16.82
CA VAL A 169 -0.81 -16.22 -15.56
C VAL A 169 0.42 -15.36 -15.84
N PRO A 170 0.55 -14.17 -15.22
CA PRO A 170 1.62 -13.24 -15.54
C PRO A 170 2.96 -13.69 -14.94
N LEU A 171 3.73 -14.46 -15.71
CA LEU A 171 5.11 -14.82 -15.39
C LEU A 171 6.10 -13.71 -15.76
N TYR A 172 5.71 -12.83 -16.67
CA TYR A 172 6.50 -11.72 -17.16
C TYR A 172 5.68 -10.43 -17.24
N MET A 173 6.34 -9.30 -16.98
CA MET A 173 5.77 -7.96 -17.07
C MET A 173 6.65 -7.07 -17.93
N ALA A 174 6.05 -6.27 -18.81
CA ALA A 174 6.78 -5.28 -19.61
C ALA A 174 6.07 -3.92 -19.55
N PHE A 175 6.86 -2.86 -19.71
CA PHE A 175 6.37 -1.48 -19.75
C PHE A 175 6.69 -0.85 -21.09
N THR A 176 5.75 -0.13 -21.67
CA THR A 176 5.97 0.60 -22.92
C THR A 176 5.15 1.89 -22.98
N LYS A 177 5.51 2.71 -23.96
CA LYS A 177 4.82 3.95 -24.35
C LYS A 177 4.33 3.87 -25.79
N VAL A 178 3.62 4.89 -26.25
CA VAL A 178 3.44 5.16 -27.69
C VAL A 178 4.25 6.40 -28.09
N ILE A 179 3.88 7.57 -27.57
CA ILE A 179 4.45 8.86 -28.01
C ILE A 179 5.38 9.39 -26.91
N ASP A 180 4.79 9.67 -25.74
CA ASP A 180 5.47 10.39 -24.67
C ASP A 180 6.41 9.48 -23.87
N ASN A 181 7.58 10.02 -23.50
CA ASN A 181 8.48 9.31 -22.59
C ASN A 181 7.80 9.15 -21.22
N LEU A 182 7.80 7.91 -20.74
CA LEU A 182 7.28 7.54 -19.44
C LEU A 182 8.40 6.95 -18.59
N VAL A 183 8.28 7.14 -17.28
CA VAL A 183 9.08 6.44 -16.29
C VAL A 183 8.15 5.58 -15.46
N PHE A 184 8.43 4.29 -15.43
CA PHE A 184 7.73 3.33 -14.57
C PHE A 184 8.60 3.06 -13.35
N PHE A 185 7.98 3.19 -12.18
CA PHE A 185 8.54 2.75 -10.91
C PHE A 185 7.85 1.44 -10.57
N TYR A 186 8.59 0.36 -10.43
CA TYR A 186 8.02 -0.98 -10.24
C TYR A 186 8.77 -1.70 -9.13
N ASP A 187 8.25 -2.86 -8.74
CA ASP A 187 8.79 -3.59 -7.59
C ASP A 187 8.88 -2.69 -6.36
N CYS A 188 7.84 -1.87 -6.14
CA CYS A 188 7.82 -0.88 -5.08
C CYS A 188 7.54 -1.54 -3.72
N PRO A 189 8.24 -1.15 -2.65
CA PRO A 189 7.96 -1.64 -1.30
C PRO A 189 6.49 -1.46 -0.91
N MET A 190 5.89 -2.54 -0.41
CA MET A 190 4.61 -2.50 0.30
C MET A 190 4.87 -2.71 1.78
N ASP A 191 4.39 -1.77 2.58
CA ASP A 191 4.47 -1.83 4.03
C ASP A 191 3.12 -2.29 4.59
N VAL A 192 3.16 -2.99 5.71
CA VAL A 192 2.01 -3.35 6.53
C VAL A 192 2.21 -2.83 7.94
N ILE A 193 1.12 -2.49 8.61
CA ILE A 193 1.16 -2.21 10.04
C ILE A 193 1.03 -3.52 10.79
N GLU A 194 1.97 -3.77 11.70
CA GLU A 194 2.03 -4.94 12.53
C GLU A 194 1.88 -4.53 13.98
N ILE A 195 0.88 -5.11 14.65
CA ILE A 195 0.64 -4.95 16.08
C ILE A 195 1.06 -6.25 16.76
N VAL A 196 2.09 -6.19 17.60
CA VAL A 196 2.56 -7.29 18.41
C VAL A 196 1.92 -7.19 19.78
N LEU A 197 1.18 -8.22 20.17
CA LEU A 197 0.57 -8.37 21.49
C LEU A 197 1.28 -9.48 22.24
N GLY A 198 1.78 -9.20 23.45
CA GLY A 198 2.46 -10.22 24.27
C GLY A 198 3.72 -10.81 23.63
N GLY A 199 4.47 -10.00 22.88
CA GLY A 199 5.79 -10.35 22.38
C GLY A 199 6.84 -10.51 23.50
N TRP A 200 8.04 -10.94 23.13
CA TRP A 200 9.17 -11.15 24.04
C TRP A 200 8.81 -11.99 25.27
N THR A 201 8.21 -13.16 25.03
CA THR A 201 7.72 -14.03 26.11
C THR A 201 6.64 -13.34 26.96
N ASN A 202 5.71 -12.67 26.29
CA ASN A 202 4.57 -11.99 26.93
C ASN A 202 4.99 -10.90 27.92
N THR A 203 6.06 -10.16 27.60
CA THR A 203 6.55 -9.03 28.40
C THR A 203 6.29 -7.68 27.74
N GLN A 204 6.10 -7.65 26.43
CA GLN A 204 6.07 -6.41 25.65
C GLN A 204 5.08 -6.47 24.50
N SER A 205 4.64 -5.29 24.07
CA SER A 205 3.80 -5.10 22.88
C SER A 205 4.42 -4.01 22.02
N ALA A 206 4.22 -4.08 20.71
CA ALA A 206 4.84 -3.15 19.78
C ALA A 206 3.94 -2.83 18.60
N GLY A 207 3.95 -1.56 18.20
CA GLY A 207 3.42 -1.10 16.92
C GLY A 207 4.58 -0.97 15.95
N ARG A 208 4.50 -1.65 14.80
CA ARG A 208 5.60 -1.70 13.83
C ARG A 208 5.08 -1.43 12.43
N ARG A 209 5.93 -0.82 11.60
CA ARG A 209 5.78 -0.90 10.15
C ARG A 209 6.65 -2.05 9.66
N GLN A 210 6.01 -3.13 9.24
CA GLN A 210 6.68 -4.26 8.63
C GLN A 210 6.72 -4.09 7.13
N HIS A 211 7.87 -4.33 6.53
CA HIS A 211 8.02 -4.54 5.12
C HIS A 211 8.29 -6.03 4.88
N ARG A 212 7.65 -6.62 3.87
CA ARG A 212 7.85 -8.03 3.50
C ARG A 212 8.14 -8.15 2.01
N SER A 213 9.17 -8.91 1.68
CA SER A 213 9.51 -9.24 0.30
C SER A 213 8.67 -10.40 -0.22
N ALA A 214 8.64 -10.59 -1.55
CA ALA A 214 8.05 -11.74 -2.23
C ALA A 214 8.72 -13.07 -1.83
N SER A 215 10.02 -13.02 -1.48
CA SER A 215 10.77 -14.14 -0.91
C SER A 215 10.52 -14.36 0.58
N ASN A 216 9.54 -13.67 1.16
CA ASN A 216 9.10 -13.78 2.54
C ASN A 216 10.12 -13.27 3.59
N ASN A 217 11.14 -12.51 3.19
CA ASN A 217 12.02 -11.81 4.12
C ASN A 217 11.31 -10.58 4.66
N ASN A 218 11.48 -10.28 5.95
CA ASN A 218 10.85 -9.13 6.58
C ASN A 218 11.85 -8.16 7.21
N THR A 219 11.53 -6.87 7.16
CA THR A 219 12.17 -5.84 7.99
C THR A 219 11.09 -5.15 8.81
N ASN A 220 11.37 -4.92 10.10
CA ASN A 220 10.40 -4.34 11.02
C ASN A 220 10.96 -3.02 11.56
N LEU A 221 10.31 -1.91 11.22
CA LEU A 221 10.56 -0.63 11.85
C LEU A 221 9.64 -0.47 13.06
N ALA A 222 10.20 -0.48 14.27
CA ALA A 222 9.43 -0.20 15.48
C ALA A 222 9.00 1.27 15.47
N LEU A 223 7.68 1.50 15.60
CA LEU A 223 7.08 2.83 15.74
C LEU A 223 6.76 3.13 17.21
N ALA A 224 6.42 2.10 17.97
CA ALA A 224 6.33 2.14 19.44
C ALA A 224 6.58 0.75 20.03
N GLU A 225 7.10 0.72 21.25
CA GLU A 225 7.27 -0.48 22.07
C GLU A 225 6.92 -0.14 23.52
N VAL A 226 6.18 -1.03 24.18
CA VAL A 226 5.66 -0.80 25.53
C VAL A 226 5.69 -2.10 26.35
N GLN A 227 6.08 -1.98 27.62
CA GLN A 227 6.06 -3.11 28.56
C GLN A 227 4.61 -3.48 28.87
N THR A 228 4.26 -4.74 28.61
CA THR A 228 2.93 -5.32 28.83
C THR A 228 3.09 -6.75 29.38
N PRO A 229 3.63 -6.88 30.60
CA PRO A 229 3.85 -8.20 31.19
C PRO A 229 2.53 -8.94 31.39
N GLN A 230 2.52 -10.21 30.99
CA GLN A 230 1.40 -11.13 31.16
C GLN A 230 0.12 -10.67 30.44
N LEU A 231 0.25 -9.97 29.32
CA LEU A 231 -0.89 -9.44 28.54
C LEU A 231 -1.80 -10.55 28.00
N LEU A 232 -1.20 -11.64 27.50
CA LEU A 232 -1.89 -12.80 26.96
C LEU A 232 -1.97 -13.94 27.99
N SER A 233 -3.02 -14.75 27.91
CA SER A 233 -3.22 -15.92 28.78
C SER A 233 -3.60 -17.15 27.96
N ALA A 234 -3.09 -18.31 28.37
CA ALA A 234 -3.42 -19.59 27.74
C ALA A 234 -4.86 -20.05 28.03
N ASN A 235 -5.47 -19.53 29.10
CA ASN A 235 -6.75 -20.03 29.61
C ASN A 235 -7.89 -19.01 29.50
N ARG A 236 -7.58 -17.76 29.17
CA ARG A 236 -8.56 -16.67 29.10
C ARG A 236 -8.20 -15.73 27.95
N PRO A 237 -9.09 -15.51 26.96
CA PRO A 237 -8.83 -14.54 25.92
C PRO A 237 -8.83 -13.13 26.52
N THR A 238 -7.88 -12.31 26.09
CA THR A 238 -7.89 -10.87 26.33
C THR A 238 -8.55 -10.20 25.13
N VAL A 239 -9.58 -9.39 25.37
CA VAL A 239 -10.27 -8.66 24.30
C VAL A 239 -9.59 -7.31 24.12
N PHE A 240 -9.28 -6.98 22.88
CA PHE A 240 -8.64 -5.72 22.50
C PHE A 240 -9.56 -4.94 21.58
N LEU A 241 -9.61 -3.63 21.79
CA LEU A 241 -10.10 -2.72 20.77
C LEU A 241 -8.91 -2.07 20.06
N VAL A 242 -8.89 -2.22 18.74
CA VAL A 242 -7.91 -1.61 17.85
C VAL A 242 -8.61 -0.52 17.05
N GLU A 243 -8.17 0.72 17.19
CA GLU A 243 -8.70 1.85 16.43
C GLU A 243 -7.64 2.33 15.44
N LEU A 244 -8.09 2.51 14.19
CA LEU A 244 -7.26 2.81 13.03
C LEU A 244 -7.75 4.12 12.42
N PHE A 245 -6.93 5.17 12.52
CA PHE A 245 -7.29 6.50 12.06
C PHE A 245 -6.65 6.81 10.69
N HIS A 246 -7.34 7.63 9.90
CA HIS A 246 -6.91 7.97 8.53
C HIS A 246 -5.67 8.89 8.49
N ASP A 247 -5.36 9.54 9.61
CA ASP A 247 -4.16 10.36 9.79
C ASP A 247 -2.89 9.51 10.06
N GLY A 248 -3.04 8.19 10.11
CA GLY A 248 -1.98 7.24 10.42
C GLY A 248 -1.86 6.91 11.91
N THR A 249 -2.70 7.47 12.78
CA THR A 249 -2.71 7.10 14.20
C THR A 249 -3.31 5.71 14.39
N ILE A 250 -2.67 4.88 15.20
CA ILE A 250 -3.15 3.55 15.60
C ILE A 250 -3.08 3.47 17.11
N GLN A 251 -4.15 2.99 17.73
CA GLN A 251 -4.17 2.74 19.16
C GLN A 251 -4.83 1.42 19.50
N VAL A 252 -4.33 0.80 20.56
CA VAL A 252 -4.80 -0.48 21.07
C VAL A 252 -5.07 -0.34 22.56
N ARG A 253 -6.29 -0.70 22.96
CA ARG A 253 -6.71 -0.76 24.36
C ARG A 253 -7.27 -2.14 24.68
N ILE A 254 -7.17 -2.53 25.95
CA ILE A 254 -7.89 -3.69 26.46
C ILE A 254 -9.35 -3.26 26.62
N GLU A 255 -10.30 -4.12 26.26
CA GLU A 255 -11.72 -3.84 26.44
C GLU A 255 -12.05 -3.49 27.91
N GLY A 256 -12.82 -2.42 28.10
CA GLY A 256 -13.15 -1.88 29.42
C GLY A 256 -12.09 -0.94 30.03
N GLN A 257 -10.95 -0.71 29.37
CA GLN A 257 -9.99 0.33 29.77
C GLN A 257 -10.23 1.63 29.02
N ASP A 258 -10.05 2.76 29.72
CA ASP A 258 -10.25 4.10 29.16
C ASP A 258 -9.08 4.57 28.28
N TYR A 259 -7.88 4.01 28.48
CA TYR A 259 -6.66 4.48 27.83
C TYR A 259 -5.99 3.37 27.02
N PRO A 260 -5.46 3.68 25.82
CA PRO A 260 -4.69 2.71 25.07
C PRO A 260 -3.37 2.42 25.78
N PHE A 261 -3.00 1.14 25.86
CA PHE A 261 -1.68 0.75 26.35
C PHE A 261 -0.63 0.88 25.25
N LEU A 262 -1.04 0.86 23.98
CA LEU A 262 -0.17 1.02 22.82
C LEU A 262 -0.76 2.09 21.90
N LEU A 263 0.02 3.12 21.62
CA LEU A 263 -0.33 4.24 20.73
C LEU A 263 0.88 4.54 19.85
N PHE A 264 0.69 4.65 18.54
CA PHE A 264 1.73 5.02 17.61
C PHE A 264 1.16 5.69 16.36
N ASN A 265 2.01 6.42 15.64
CA ASN A 265 1.65 7.05 14.38
C ASN A 265 2.50 6.46 13.24
N ASP A 266 1.80 6.03 12.20
CA ASP A 266 2.38 5.66 10.93
C ASP A 266 2.43 6.87 9.99
N ALA A 267 3.56 7.57 9.94
CA ALA A 267 3.72 8.74 9.07
C ALA A 267 3.51 8.46 7.57
N LYS A 268 3.61 7.19 7.14
CA LYS A 268 3.32 6.77 5.76
C LYS A 268 1.82 6.56 5.48
N LYS A 269 0.97 6.57 6.51
CA LYS A 269 -0.49 6.38 6.41
C LYS A 269 -0.85 5.14 5.60
N THR A 270 -0.21 4.03 5.96
CA THR A 270 -0.41 2.72 5.33
C THR A 270 -1.90 2.34 5.42
N PRO A 271 -2.57 2.04 4.30
CA PRO A 271 -4.01 1.82 4.29
C PRO A 271 -4.39 0.45 4.90
N PHE A 272 -5.41 0.45 5.76
CA PHE A 272 -5.85 -0.73 6.54
C PHE A 272 -7.01 -1.49 5.88
N ASN A 273 -6.76 -2.09 4.72
CA ASN A 273 -7.82 -2.77 3.95
C ASN A 273 -8.04 -4.24 4.34
N TYR A 274 -7.00 -4.84 4.90
CA TYR A 274 -6.95 -6.26 5.18
C TYR A 274 -6.27 -6.46 6.52
N MET A 275 -6.72 -7.48 7.24
CA MET A 275 -6.12 -7.94 8.49
C MET A 275 -5.72 -9.39 8.30
N ALA A 276 -4.56 -9.75 8.85
CA ALA A 276 -4.11 -11.13 8.96
C ALA A 276 -3.60 -11.36 10.38
N PHE A 277 -3.77 -12.59 10.85
CA PHE A 277 -3.26 -13.02 12.14
C PHE A 277 -2.09 -13.96 11.93
N THR A 278 -1.04 -13.81 12.73
CA THR A 278 0.13 -14.67 12.67
C THR A 278 0.65 -14.94 14.08
N LYS A 279 1.38 -16.04 14.22
CA LYS A 279 2.10 -16.37 15.45
C LYS A 279 3.60 -16.34 15.21
N TRP A 280 4.35 -16.23 16.30
CA TRP A 280 5.79 -16.48 16.27
C TRP A 280 6.07 -17.97 16.46
N ASN A 281 6.28 -18.40 17.72
CA ASN A 281 6.57 -19.81 18.04
C ASN A 281 5.38 -20.52 18.68
N ASN A 282 4.72 -19.86 19.63
CA ASN A 282 3.62 -20.45 20.41
C ASN A 282 2.30 -20.37 19.65
N ASP A 283 1.44 -21.36 19.82
CA ASP A 283 0.08 -21.31 19.30
C ASP A 283 -0.71 -20.18 19.96
N VAL A 284 -1.43 -19.42 19.14
CA VAL A 284 -2.31 -18.33 19.57
C VAL A 284 -3.65 -18.54 18.88
N VAL A 285 -4.73 -18.42 19.64
CA VAL A 285 -6.09 -18.47 19.12
C VAL A 285 -6.58 -17.03 19.01
N TYR A 286 -7.02 -16.64 17.81
CA TYR A 286 -7.59 -15.33 17.56
C TYR A 286 -9.11 -15.44 17.44
N PHE A 287 -9.80 -14.66 18.26
CA PHE A 287 -11.21 -14.34 18.07
C PHE A 287 -11.26 -12.92 17.51
N TYR A 288 -11.91 -12.74 16.37
CA TYR A 288 -11.97 -11.47 15.66
C TYR A 288 -13.39 -11.17 15.21
N ASP A 289 -13.64 -9.92 14.82
CA ASP A 289 -14.97 -9.41 14.49
C ASP A 289 -15.97 -9.53 15.67
N CYS A 290 -15.46 -9.30 16.89
CA CYS A 290 -16.27 -9.26 18.09
C CYS A 290 -17.20 -8.03 18.05
N PRO A 291 -18.49 -8.15 18.41
CA PRO A 291 -19.41 -7.02 18.43
C PRO A 291 -18.91 -5.92 19.37
N VAL A 292 -18.71 -4.71 18.83
CA VAL A 292 -18.47 -3.52 19.64
C VAL A 292 -19.84 -2.96 20.03
N ASN A 293 -20.09 -2.71 21.32
CA ASN A 293 -21.38 -2.16 21.76
C ASN A 293 -21.61 -0.77 21.14
N THR A 294 -22.40 -0.70 20.08
CA THR A 294 -22.64 0.52 19.28
C THR A 294 -23.46 1.59 19.99
N ASN A 295 -23.98 1.29 21.20
CA ASN A 295 -24.75 2.25 21.99
C ASN A 295 -23.87 3.14 22.87
N ALA A 296 -22.56 2.88 22.99
CA ALA A 296 -21.63 3.76 23.68
C ALA A 296 -21.09 4.80 22.69
N THR A 297 -21.73 5.96 22.61
CA THR A 297 -21.19 7.10 21.84
C THR A 297 -20.01 7.67 22.61
N ILE A 298 -18.78 7.41 22.15
CA ILE A 298 -17.58 8.06 22.70
C ILE A 298 -17.56 9.50 22.18
N CYS A 299 -18.06 10.44 22.98
CA CYS A 299 -18.00 11.86 22.67
C CYS A 299 -16.71 12.46 23.23
N TYR A 300 -15.92 13.09 22.36
CA TYR A 300 -14.79 13.93 22.77
C TYR A 300 -15.24 15.39 22.89
N GLU A 301 -15.64 15.81 24.08
CA GLU A 301 -15.87 17.23 24.41
C GLU A 301 -14.83 17.70 25.44
N GLY A 302 -14.19 18.84 25.16
CA GLY A 302 -13.32 19.51 26.14
C GLY A 302 -12.06 18.74 26.58
N GLY A 303 -11.60 17.77 25.79
CA GLY A 303 -10.38 17.00 26.10
C GLY A 303 -10.54 15.91 27.17
N LYS A 304 -11.78 15.53 27.51
CA LYS A 304 -12.06 14.38 28.37
C LYS A 304 -12.98 13.41 27.65
N MET A 305 -12.66 12.13 27.71
CA MET A 305 -13.48 11.06 27.16
C MET A 305 -14.61 10.76 28.16
N GLN A 306 -15.86 10.82 27.71
CA GLN A 306 -17.01 10.43 28.52
C GLN A 306 -17.74 9.26 27.86
N VAL A 307 -18.22 8.34 28.70
CA VAL A 307 -19.05 7.21 28.30
C VAL A 307 -20.46 7.49 28.80
N ASN A 308 -21.43 7.52 27.89
CA ASN A 308 -22.86 7.43 28.24
C ASN A 308 -23.34 5.99 28.12
#